data_AF-G2GD85-F1
#
_entry.id   AF-G2GD85-F1
#
_cell.length_a   1.000
_cell.length_b   1.000
_cell.length_c   1.000
_cell.angle_alpha   90.00
_cell.angle_beta   90.00
_cell.angle_gamma   90.00
#
_symmetry.space_group_name_H-M   'P 1'
#
loop_
_entity.id
_entity.type
_entity.pdbx_description
1 polymer ?
#
loop_
_entity_poly.entity_id
_entity_poly.type
_entity_poly.pdbx_seq_one_letter_code
_entity_poly.pdbx_strand_id
1 'polypeptide(L)'
;MLGEAGAPGRGIWPLTLYPGGGRGGTAEVVFQYLAARDPFTDRDLRLELLKRLNEIEGVEIPEGKLELRPNFRLALLETDHNRELLGETLAWFRDRWEKRDTA
;
A
#
# COMPACT_ATOMS: atom_id res chain seq x y z
N MET A 1 -13.28 -12.04 -11.17
CA MET A 1 -13.63 -12.49 -9.81
C MET A 1 -12.39 -13.15 -9.24
N LEU A 2 -11.87 -12.68 -8.10
CA LEU A 2 -10.57 -13.07 -7.53
C LEU A 2 -10.47 -14.53 -7.05
N GLY A 3 -11.44 -15.41 -7.35
CA GLY A 3 -11.43 -16.81 -6.91
C GLY A 3 -11.28 -16.98 -5.39
N GLU A 4 -10.66 -18.07 -4.96
CA GLU A 4 -10.31 -18.36 -3.55
C GLU A 4 -9.47 -17.24 -2.89
N ALA A 5 -8.65 -16.54 -3.68
CA ALA A 5 -7.85 -15.41 -3.21
C ALA A 5 -8.69 -14.19 -2.78
N GLY A 6 -9.89 -14.05 -3.35
CA GLY A 6 -10.86 -13.03 -2.97
C GLY A 6 -11.86 -13.47 -1.90
N ALA A 7 -11.71 -14.67 -1.33
CA ALA A 7 -12.62 -15.16 -0.30
C ALA A 7 -12.61 -14.22 0.93
N PRO A 8 -13.74 -14.05 1.63
CA PRO A 8 -13.81 -13.25 2.84
C PRO A 8 -12.70 -13.63 3.83
N GLY A 9 -11.92 -12.64 4.28
CA GLY A 9 -10.81 -12.84 5.19
C GLY A 9 -9.49 -13.33 4.56
N ARG A 10 -9.45 -13.64 3.26
CA ARG A 10 -8.23 -14.06 2.54
C ARG A 10 -7.60 -12.97 1.69
N GLY A 11 -8.34 -11.90 1.40
CA GLY A 11 -7.84 -10.74 0.69
C GLY A 11 -6.81 -9.95 1.50
N ILE A 12 -5.84 -9.37 0.80
CA ILE A 12 -4.87 -8.41 1.33
C ILE A 12 -4.91 -7.15 0.46
N TRP A 13 -4.61 -5.99 1.06
CA TRP A 13 -4.53 -4.72 0.36
C TRP A 13 -3.47 -3.84 1.03
N PRO A 14 -2.68 -3.06 0.26
CA PRO A 14 -1.70 -2.16 0.84
C PRO A 14 -2.31 -0.83 1.28
N LEU A 15 -3.43 -0.43 0.67
CA LEU A 15 -4.03 0.88 0.86
C LEU A 15 -5.55 0.90 0.73
N THR A 16 -6.17 1.87 1.41
CA THR A 16 -7.59 2.21 1.28
C THR A 16 -7.69 3.64 0.79
N LEU A 17 -8.49 3.86 -0.26
CA LEU A 17 -8.79 5.21 -0.75
C LEU A 17 -10.06 5.72 -0.08
N TYR A 18 -9.97 6.90 0.54
CA TYR A 18 -11.10 7.63 1.08
C TYR A 18 -11.37 8.84 0.17
N PRO A 19 -12.38 8.76 -0.72
CA PRO A 19 -12.79 9.91 -1.51
C PRO A 19 -13.30 11.00 -0.57
N GLY A 20 -12.68 12.18 -0.62
CA GLY A 20 -13.06 13.31 0.23
C GLY A 20 -13.86 14.35 -0.54
N GLY A 21 -14.92 14.90 0.07
CA GLY A 21 -15.57 16.12 -0.42
C GLY A 21 -14.74 17.36 -0.03
N GLY A 22 -14.46 18.24 -1.00
CA GLY A 22 -13.83 19.56 -0.79
C GLY A 22 -12.36 19.58 -0.36
N ARG A 23 -11.85 18.50 0.26
CA ARG A 23 -10.46 18.36 0.70
C ARG A 23 -9.70 17.29 -0.08
N GLY A 24 -10.11 16.89 -1.28
CA GLY A 24 -9.26 16.05 -2.15
C GLY A 24 -8.89 14.64 -1.63
N GLY A 25 -9.61 14.10 -0.65
CA GLY A 25 -9.45 12.72 -0.15
C GLY A 25 -8.09 12.33 0.44
N THR A 26 -7.99 11.07 0.88
CA THR A 26 -6.75 10.47 1.39
C THR A 26 -6.57 9.02 0.92
N ALA A 27 -5.32 8.59 0.77
CA ALA A 27 -4.93 7.19 0.70
C ALA A 27 -4.35 6.80 2.07
N GLU A 28 -5.01 5.89 2.79
CA GLU A 28 -4.50 5.30 4.02
C GLU A 28 -3.67 4.07 3.68
N VAL A 29 -2.43 3.99 4.18
CA VAL A 29 -1.56 2.82 4.04
C VAL A 29 -1.75 1.94 5.27
N VAL A 30 -2.10 0.67 5.08
CA VAL A 30 -2.58 -0.18 6.17
C VAL A 30 -1.49 -1.06 6.79
N PHE A 31 -0.31 -0.51 7.08
CA PHE A 31 0.82 -1.29 7.62
C PHE A 31 0.46 -2.11 8.87
N GLN A 32 -0.34 -1.54 9.77
CA GLN A 32 -0.90 -2.25 10.93
C GLN A 32 -1.58 -3.58 10.57
N TYR A 33 -2.34 -3.62 9.47
CA TYR A 33 -3.04 -4.82 9.02
C TYR A 33 -2.13 -5.77 8.23
N LEU A 34 -1.10 -5.25 7.57
CA LEU A 34 -0.10 -6.05 6.87
C LEU A 34 0.78 -6.85 7.84
N ALA A 35 1.01 -6.32 9.04
CA ALA A 35 1.82 -6.96 10.10
C ALA A 35 1.38 -8.40 10.47
N ALA A 36 0.13 -8.75 10.19
CA ALA A 36 -0.46 -10.06 10.49
C ALA A 36 -0.86 -10.85 9.22
N ARG A 37 -0.32 -10.50 8.05
CA ARG A 37 -0.70 -11.11 6.77
C ARG A 37 0.54 -11.39 5.91
N ASP A 38 0.76 -12.66 5.59
CA ASP A 38 1.88 -13.06 4.75
C ASP A 38 1.77 -12.46 3.32
N PRO A 39 2.91 -12.12 2.68
CA PRO A 39 4.27 -12.22 3.21
C PRO A 39 4.70 -11.00 4.05
N PHE A 40 3.82 -10.01 4.24
CA PHE A 40 4.14 -8.73 4.88
C PHE A 40 4.17 -8.78 6.41
N THR A 41 4.05 -9.97 7.00
CA THR A 41 4.53 -10.25 8.36
C THR A 41 6.03 -9.91 8.48
N ASP A 42 6.79 -10.11 7.39
CA ASP A 42 8.17 -9.61 7.26
C ASP A 42 8.21 -8.07 7.28
N ARG A 43 8.93 -7.54 8.27
CA ARG A 43 9.11 -6.10 8.45
C ARG A 43 9.88 -5.48 7.28
N ASP A 44 10.81 -6.20 6.66
CA ASP A 44 11.63 -5.67 5.57
C ASP A 44 10.79 -5.44 4.31
N LEU A 45 9.80 -6.30 4.05
CA LEU A 45 8.82 -6.07 2.98
C LEU A 45 7.93 -4.85 3.27
N ARG A 46 7.54 -4.62 4.53
CA ARG A 46 6.80 -3.40 4.88
C ARG A 46 7.67 -2.14 4.76
N LEU A 47 8.96 -2.23 5.10
CA LEU A 47 9.91 -1.14 4.89
C LEU A 47 10.14 -0.83 3.41
N GLU A 48 10.22 -1.85 2.56
CA GLU A 48 10.31 -1.68 1.10
C GLU A 48 9.05 -1.03 0.53
N LEU A 49 7.86 -1.44 0.99
CA LEU A 49 6.60 -0.78 0.63
C LEU A 49 6.62 0.71 1.02
N LEU A 50 7.10 1.03 2.23
CA LEU A 50 7.25 2.42 2.70
C LEU A 50 8.18 3.22 1.80
N LYS A 51 9.36 2.67 1.46
CA LYS A 51 10.34 3.33 0.59
C LYS A 51 9.74 3.66 -0.78
N ARG A 52 9.08 2.68 -1.41
CA ARG A 52 8.40 2.85 -2.69
C ARG A 52 7.29 3.92 -2.64
N LEU A 53 6.51 3.95 -1.56
CA LEU A 53 5.50 4.99 -1.39
C LEU A 53 6.12 6.38 -1.22
N ASN A 54 7.27 6.50 -0.55
CA ASN A 54 8.00 7.76 -0.40
C ASN A 54 8.77 8.20 -1.66
N GLU A 55 8.82 7.37 -2.72
CA GLU A 55 9.30 7.81 -4.04
C GLU A 55 8.27 8.69 -4.75
N ILE A 56 6.99 8.61 -4.35
CA ILE A 56 5.92 9.48 -4.85
C ILE A 56 6.16 10.91 -4.34
N GLU A 57 6.24 11.88 -5.25
CA GLU A 57 6.53 13.26 -4.90
C GLU A 57 5.49 13.83 -3.92
N GLY A 58 5.95 14.34 -2.78
CA GLY A 58 5.12 14.90 -1.71
C GLY A 58 4.61 13.87 -0.69
N VAL A 59 4.95 12.59 -0.82
CA VAL A 59 4.68 11.57 0.20
C VAL A 59 5.87 11.47 1.17
N GLU A 60 5.61 11.77 2.44
CA GLU A 60 6.63 11.73 3.49
C GLU A 60 6.12 10.89 4.68
N ILE A 61 6.28 9.57 4.59
CA ILE A 61 5.91 8.63 5.65
C ILE A 61 7.17 8.26 6.45
N PRO A 62 7.25 8.61 7.75
CA PRO A 62 8.37 8.21 8.59
C PRO A 62 8.37 6.70 8.84
N GLU A 63 9.56 6.10 8.95
CA GLU A 63 9.72 4.66 9.24
C GLU A 63 9.02 4.24 10.54
N GLY A 64 8.94 5.11 11.55
CA GLY A 64 8.22 4.86 12.80
C GLY A 64 6.71 4.65 12.64
N LYS A 65 6.15 4.76 11.42
CA LYS A 65 4.74 4.51 11.10
C LYS A 65 4.46 3.07 10.60
N LEU A 66 5.47 2.19 10.55
CA LEU A 66 5.32 0.81 10.07
C LEU A 66 4.35 -0.09 10.87
N GLU A 67 3.93 0.34 12.06
CA GLU A 67 2.92 -0.37 12.87
C GLU A 67 1.58 0.39 12.94
N LEU A 68 1.43 1.47 12.17
CA LEU A 68 0.28 2.37 12.19
C LEU A 68 -0.40 2.39 10.81
N ARG A 69 -1.28 3.39 10.63
CA ARG A 69 -2.02 3.64 9.39
C ARG A 69 -1.80 5.07 8.90
N PRO A 70 -0.59 5.42 8.46
CA PRO A 70 -0.32 6.75 7.91
C PRO A 70 -1.15 6.97 6.64
N ASN A 71 -1.33 8.23 6.25
CA ASN A 71 -2.04 8.59 5.04
C ASN A 71 -1.33 9.70 4.27
N PHE A 72 -1.58 9.75 2.96
CA PHE A 72 -1.20 10.86 2.10
C PHE A 72 -2.41 11.36 1.28
N ARG A 73 -2.29 12.54 0.68
CA ARG A 73 -3.40 13.23 0.01
C ARG A 73 -3.59 12.68 -1.41
N LEU A 74 -4.84 12.44 -1.84
CA LEU A 74 -5.06 11.93 -3.20
C LEU A 74 -4.76 12.97 -4.28
N ALA A 75 -4.79 14.26 -3.93
CA ALA A 75 -4.36 15.34 -4.83
C ALA A 75 -2.91 15.17 -5.34
N LEU A 76 -2.04 14.46 -4.62
CA LEU A 76 -0.69 14.13 -5.11
C LEU A 76 -0.73 13.23 -6.35
N LEU A 77 -1.83 12.49 -6.57
CA LEU A 77 -2.03 11.63 -7.72
C LEU A 77 -2.63 12.36 -8.92
N GLU A 78 -2.68 13.70 -8.92
CA GLU A 78 -3.09 14.50 -10.10
C GLU A 78 -2.01 14.52 -11.19
N THR A 79 -0.74 14.28 -10.85
CA THR A 79 0.35 14.17 -11.82
C THR A 79 0.45 12.74 -12.39
N ASP A 80 0.80 12.63 -13.68
CA ASP A 80 0.99 11.31 -14.32
C ASP A 80 2.11 10.50 -13.65
N HIS A 81 3.22 11.18 -13.33
CA HIS A 81 4.38 10.54 -12.69
C HIS A 81 4.04 9.89 -11.34
N ASN A 82 3.31 10.58 -10.47
CA ASN A 82 2.92 10.01 -9.18
C ASN A 82 1.92 8.85 -9.33
N ARG A 83 1.05 8.90 -10.34
CA ARG A 83 0.15 7.77 -10.65
C ARG A 83 0.93 6.55 -11.13
N GLU A 84 1.95 6.74 -11.96
CA GLU A 84 2.81 5.68 -12.45
C GLU A 84 3.55 4.99 -11.30
N LEU A 85 4.22 5.77 -10.43
CA LEU A 85 4.93 5.24 -9.26
C LEU A 85 3.99 4.48 -8.30
N LEU A 86 2.78 4.98 -8.08
CA LEU A 86 1.78 4.27 -7.28
C LEU A 86 1.38 2.94 -7.97
N GLY A 87 1.15 2.95 -9.28
CA GLY A 87 0.82 1.77 -10.06
C GLY A 87 1.90 0.69 -9.99
N GLU A 88 3.17 1.07 -10.15
CA GLU A 88 4.32 0.18 -10.01
C GLU A 88 4.45 -0.37 -8.58
N THR A 89 4.21 0.46 -7.57
CA THR A 89 4.21 0.04 -6.17
C THR A 89 3.12 -0.99 -5.88
N LEU A 90 1.91 -0.77 -6.41
CA LEU A 90 0.79 -1.70 -6.29
C LEU A 90 1.04 -3.01 -7.04
N ALA A 91 1.70 -2.94 -8.21
CA ALA A 91 2.12 -4.13 -8.96
C ALA A 91 3.17 -4.94 -8.18
N TRP A 92 4.19 -4.29 -7.64
CA TRP A 92 5.18 -4.94 -6.77
C TRP A 92 4.53 -5.62 -5.57
N PHE A 93 3.58 -4.94 -4.91
CA PHE A 93 2.88 -5.51 -3.75
C PHE A 93 2.13 -6.80 -4.11
N ARG A 94 1.38 -6.78 -5.21
CA ARG A 94 0.68 -7.96 -5.75
C ARG A 94 1.67 -9.08 -6.04
N ASP A 95 2.75 -8.79 -6.75
CA ASP A 95 3.75 -9.79 -7.15
C ASP A 95 4.44 -10.45 -5.93
N ARG A 96 4.67 -9.69 -4.85
CA ARG A 96 5.17 -10.24 -3.59
C ARG A 96 4.16 -11.18 -2.95
N TRP A 97 2.89 -10.78 -2.91
CA TRP A 97 1.83 -11.62 -2.36
C TRP A 97 1.59 -12.90 -3.17
N GLU A 98 1.69 -12.86 -4.50
CA GLU A 98 1.57 -14.04 -5.37
C GLU A 98 2.74 -15.02 -5.18
N LYS A 99 3.96 -14.52 -4.95
CA LYS A 99 5.17 -15.34 -4.76
C LYS A 99 5.34 -15.90 -3.35
N ARG A 100 4.45 -15.59 -2.41
CA ARG A 100 4.59 -15.97 -0.99
C ARG A 100 4.73 -17.49 -0.75
N ASP A 101 4.14 -18.31 -1.63
CA ASP A 101 4.12 -19.77 -1.51
C ASP A 101 5.27 -20.45 -2.31
N THR A 102 6.18 -19.66 -2.90
CA THR A 102 7.26 -20.15 -3.80
C THR A 102 8.64 -20.17 -3.13
N ALA A 103 8.71 -20.07 -1.80
CA ALA A 103 9.95 -20.01 -1.02
C ALA A 103 10.04 -21.19 -0.04
#